data_AF-A0A8C5G2Z1-F1
#
_entry.id   AF-A0A8C5G2Z1-F1
#
_cell.length_a   1.000
_cell.length_b   1.000
_cell.length_c   1.000
_cell.angle_alpha   90.00
_cell.angle_beta   90.00
_cell.angle_gamma   90.00
#
_symmetry.space_group_name_H-M   'P 1'
#
loop_
_entity.id
_entity.type
_entity.pdbx_description
1 polymer ?
#
loop_
_entity_poly.entity_id
_entity_poly.type
_entity_poly.pdbx_seq_one_letter_code
_entity_poly.pdbx_strand_id
1 'polypeptide(L)'
;MWGQSPVLICGAVLEFSARPRAHTKTYINHTHTGSPVSHIMPRPLTALLLLVLLGLAHSGPASPPEDSRAELKKVMEALEELKLDGKVMSERLGVAERELKRVRETPKVAFAASLGGNGLVKTTTGNKYLIYKDVLTNVGGAYNSETGVFTAPIRGVYYIRFTANAPTDFPMSAVLYKNDASIQLIAHEQSSGEGSDTASNGAALLLEQGDQLRMVLWLNTQIWDNSNHHSTFSGFLLFSMVDEQPPNTEGDAQMKDIQALVKVMQTQNKDIKERLEATEQELKAIRDVPKVAFSVSLGGNGLQKTVLGSKKLIYKDVMTNIGQTYNVETGEFTAPIRGVYYIRFTANAPTHFPMSAVLYKNDASIQLIVHEQSSGEGSDTASNGATLLLEQGDRLSLQLWHNTQIWDNSNHHSTFSGFLLFPM
;
A
#
# COMPACT_ATOMS: atom_id res chain seq x y z
N MET A 1 16.20 -17.59 61.47
CA MET A 1 17.46 -18.27 61.84
C MET A 1 18.29 -18.35 60.57
N TRP A 2 19.49 -17.75 60.54
CA TRP A 2 20.39 -17.61 59.37
C TRP A 2 19.84 -16.72 58.20
N GLY A 3 20.60 -15.78 57.61
CA GLY A 3 21.99 -15.35 57.88
C GLY A 3 22.36 -14.01 57.21
N GLN A 4 23.55 -13.48 57.57
CA GLN A 4 24.07 -12.14 57.24
C GLN A 4 25.57 -12.18 56.85
N SER A 5 26.17 -11.24 56.10
CA SER A 5 25.55 -10.14 55.32
C SER A 5 26.33 -9.79 54.02
N PRO A 6 27.46 -9.04 53.99
CA PRO A 6 27.72 -8.16 52.83
C PRO A 6 29.11 -8.28 52.17
N VAL A 7 29.28 -7.59 51.04
CA VAL A 7 30.59 -7.22 50.49
C VAL A 7 30.57 -5.74 50.07
N LEU A 8 31.48 -4.93 50.61
CA LEU A 8 31.89 -3.62 50.08
C LEU A 8 33.04 -3.80 49.09
N ILE A 9 33.27 -2.81 48.20
CA ILE A 9 34.56 -2.09 48.11
C ILE A 9 34.45 -0.82 47.23
N CYS A 10 35.16 0.22 47.66
CA CYS A 10 35.34 1.54 47.07
C CYS A 10 35.72 1.61 45.57
N GLY A 11 35.10 2.56 44.85
CA GLY A 11 35.67 3.90 44.63
C GLY A 11 36.75 4.11 43.55
N ALA A 12 36.46 5.02 42.60
CA ALA A 12 37.40 5.97 42.01
C ALA A 12 36.66 7.16 41.39
N VAL A 13 37.26 8.36 41.44
CA VAL A 13 36.73 9.65 40.94
C VAL A 13 37.30 9.94 39.55
N LEU A 14 36.54 10.61 38.69
CA LEU A 14 37.08 11.54 37.67
C LEU A 14 35.99 12.52 37.21
N GLU A 15 36.05 13.77 37.68
CA GLU A 15 35.32 14.89 37.09
C GLU A 15 36.03 15.37 35.82
N PHE A 16 35.30 15.74 34.77
CA PHE A 16 35.76 16.81 33.87
C PHE A 16 34.61 17.62 33.26
N SER A 17 34.65 18.91 33.59
CA SER A 17 33.84 20.04 33.12
C SER A 17 33.54 20.09 31.61
N ALA A 18 32.28 20.39 31.26
CA ALA A 18 31.93 21.09 30.02
C ALA A 18 30.72 22.03 30.26
N ARG A 19 30.88 23.32 29.95
CA ARG A 19 29.87 24.39 30.20
C ARG A 19 28.82 24.45 29.08
N PRO A 20 27.54 24.72 29.37
CA PRO A 20 26.61 25.22 28.36
C PRO A 20 26.86 26.70 28.07
N ARG A 21 27.18 27.06 26.81
CA ARG A 21 27.21 28.47 26.38
C ARG A 21 25.79 28.95 26.07
N ALA A 22 25.21 29.71 26.99
CA ALA A 22 24.16 30.66 26.64
C ALA A 22 24.79 31.86 25.93
N HIS A 23 24.23 32.27 24.78
CA HIS A 23 24.47 33.60 24.21
C HIS A 23 23.18 34.40 24.19
N THR A 24 23.14 35.36 25.09
CA THR A 24 22.10 36.38 25.26
C THR A 24 21.94 37.21 23.98
N LYS A 25 20.68 37.42 23.57
CA LYS A 25 20.34 38.48 22.61
C LYS A 25 20.41 39.83 23.33
N THR A 26 21.37 40.67 22.98
CA THR A 26 21.40 42.06 23.45
C THR A 26 20.70 42.95 22.43
N TYR A 27 19.53 43.47 22.79
CA TYR A 27 18.90 44.57 22.07
C TYR A 27 19.67 45.87 22.32
N ILE A 28 19.89 46.66 21.26
CA ILE A 28 20.10 48.10 21.37
C ILE A 28 19.15 48.77 20.38
N ASN A 29 18.20 49.54 20.91
CA ASN A 29 17.29 50.37 20.12
C ASN A 29 17.93 51.73 19.86
N HIS A 30 17.74 52.29 18.67
CA HIS A 30 17.45 53.72 18.50
C HIS A 30 16.68 54.00 17.21
N THR A 31 15.39 54.37 17.38
CA THR A 31 14.70 55.54 16.81
C THR A 31 15.47 56.41 15.78
N HIS A 32 14.90 56.98 14.71
CA HIS A 32 13.49 57.18 14.30
C HIS A 32 13.41 57.63 12.80
N THR A 33 12.20 57.62 12.22
CA THR A 33 11.69 58.46 11.07
C THR A 33 12.36 58.45 9.68
N GLY A 34 11.53 58.34 8.61
CA GLY A 34 11.56 59.39 7.56
C GLY A 34 11.64 59.07 6.05
N SER A 35 10.68 58.33 5.47
CA SER A 35 10.29 58.43 4.04
C SER A 35 11.39 58.13 2.96
N PRO A 36 11.15 58.31 1.64
CA PRO A 36 10.96 57.16 0.75
C PRO A 36 12.14 56.90 -0.20
N VAL A 37 12.29 55.63 -0.60
CA VAL A 37 13.29 55.20 -1.60
C VAL A 37 12.97 55.82 -2.96
N SER A 38 13.89 56.62 -3.48
CA SER A 38 13.85 57.17 -4.83
C SER A 38 14.14 56.10 -5.88
N HIS A 39 13.43 56.15 -7.00
CA HIS A 39 13.77 55.34 -8.18
C HIS A 39 15.16 55.73 -8.71
N ILE A 40 16.13 54.83 -8.56
CA ILE A 40 17.43 54.91 -9.25
C ILE A 40 17.65 53.61 -10.02
N MET A 41 17.32 53.62 -11.31
CA MET A 41 17.73 52.57 -12.24
C MET A 41 19.23 52.68 -12.52
N PRO A 42 20.03 51.60 -12.36
CA PRO A 42 21.30 51.50 -13.07
C PRO A 42 21.02 51.09 -14.53
N ARG A 43 21.23 52.03 -15.46
CA ARG A 43 21.36 51.72 -16.90
C ARG A 43 22.81 51.29 -17.18
N PRO A 44 23.08 50.03 -17.55
CA PRO A 44 24.25 49.76 -18.39
C PRO A 44 24.02 48.83 -19.59
N LEU A 45 22.85 48.17 -19.73
CA LEU A 45 22.66 47.17 -20.80
C LEU A 45 22.71 47.77 -22.22
N THR A 46 22.06 48.92 -22.44
CA THR A 46 22.13 49.66 -23.71
C THR A 46 23.50 50.30 -23.93
N ALA A 47 24.18 50.72 -22.86
CA ALA A 47 25.53 51.29 -22.95
C ALA A 47 26.57 50.23 -23.36
N LEU A 48 26.42 48.99 -22.91
CA LEU A 48 27.33 47.90 -23.29
C LEU A 48 27.11 47.42 -24.73
N LEU A 49 25.85 47.39 -25.20
CA LEU A 49 25.55 47.15 -26.62
C LEU A 49 26.17 48.24 -27.51
N LEU A 50 26.07 49.51 -27.09
CA LEU A 50 26.77 50.63 -27.72
C LEU A 50 28.29 50.51 -27.64
N LEU A 51 28.88 50.03 -26.55
CA LEU A 51 30.33 49.83 -26.43
C LEU A 51 30.86 48.70 -27.32
N VAL A 52 30.09 47.63 -27.54
CA VAL A 52 30.44 46.59 -28.53
C VAL A 52 30.33 47.14 -29.96
N LEU A 53 29.29 47.94 -30.26
CA LEU A 53 29.15 48.61 -31.55
C LEU A 53 30.21 49.73 -31.78
N LEU A 54 30.64 50.43 -30.72
CA LEU A 54 31.69 51.46 -30.75
C LEU A 54 33.09 50.84 -30.81
N GLY A 55 33.33 49.69 -30.17
CA GLY A 55 34.55 48.91 -30.31
C GLY A 55 34.73 48.41 -31.75
N LEU A 56 33.64 47.94 -32.37
CA LEU A 56 33.60 47.60 -33.80
C LEU A 56 33.70 48.82 -34.74
N ALA A 57 33.55 50.05 -34.23
CA ALA A 57 33.70 51.29 -35.00
C ALA A 57 35.08 51.95 -34.87
N HIS A 58 35.96 51.47 -33.97
CA HIS A 58 37.31 52.01 -33.75
C HIS A 58 38.43 51.13 -34.32
N SER A 59 38.11 49.94 -34.84
CA SER A 59 38.91 49.31 -35.90
C SER A 59 38.46 49.82 -37.27
N GLY A 60 39.35 49.85 -38.26
CA GLY A 60 39.07 50.37 -39.61
C GLY A 60 37.96 49.61 -40.37
N PRO A 61 37.65 49.97 -41.63
CA PRO A 61 36.48 49.50 -42.38
C PRO A 61 36.61 48.03 -42.82
N ALA A 62 36.57 47.14 -41.84
CA ALA A 62 36.33 45.73 -41.98
C ALA A 62 35.10 45.42 -41.12
N SER A 63 33.93 45.44 -41.77
CA SER A 63 32.79 44.66 -41.29
C SER A 63 33.30 43.27 -40.88
N PRO A 64 32.92 42.72 -39.70
CA PRO A 64 33.29 41.35 -39.38
C PRO A 64 32.86 40.47 -40.56
N PRO A 65 33.76 39.60 -41.09
CA PRO A 65 33.47 38.87 -42.33
C PRO A 65 32.14 38.13 -42.17
N GLU A 66 31.35 38.03 -43.25
CA GLU A 66 29.98 37.49 -43.18
C GLU A 66 29.94 36.12 -42.49
N ASP A 67 30.98 35.33 -42.69
CA ASP A 67 31.30 34.07 -42.01
C ASP A 67 31.23 34.19 -40.47
N SER A 68 31.90 35.18 -39.86
CA SER A 68 31.85 35.42 -38.40
C SER A 68 30.46 35.83 -37.90
N ARG A 69 29.65 36.53 -38.73
CA ARG A 69 28.25 36.84 -38.39
C ARG A 69 27.36 35.61 -38.51
N ALA A 70 27.57 34.78 -39.53
CA ALA A 70 26.86 33.52 -39.73
C ALA A 70 27.15 32.53 -38.58
N GLU A 71 28.41 32.38 -38.19
CA GLU A 71 28.81 31.58 -37.03
C GLU A 71 28.22 32.10 -35.72
N LEU A 72 28.23 33.42 -35.48
CA LEU A 72 27.59 33.99 -34.30
C LEU A 72 26.08 33.70 -34.25
N LYS A 73 25.39 33.76 -35.41
CA LYS A 73 23.96 33.41 -35.52
C LYS A 73 23.70 31.93 -35.21
N LYS A 74 24.49 31.01 -35.79
CA LYS A 74 24.42 29.57 -35.50
C LYS A 74 24.62 29.27 -34.00
N VAL A 75 25.60 29.93 -33.38
CA VAL A 75 25.87 29.77 -31.93
C VAL A 75 24.72 30.30 -31.07
N MET A 76 24.04 31.37 -31.49
CA MET A 76 22.84 31.87 -30.80
C MET A 76 21.64 30.92 -30.95
N GLU A 77 21.40 30.39 -32.15
CA GLU A 77 20.32 29.42 -32.43
C GLU A 77 20.54 28.13 -31.63
N ALA A 78 21.75 27.55 -31.66
CA ALA A 78 22.10 26.38 -30.86
C ALA A 78 22.05 26.63 -29.34
N LEU A 79 22.31 27.87 -28.89
CA LEU A 79 22.14 28.25 -27.49
C LEU A 79 20.65 28.31 -27.08
N GLU A 80 19.75 28.72 -27.97
CA GLU A 80 18.31 28.74 -27.71
C GLU A 80 17.71 27.33 -27.68
N GLU A 81 18.07 26.48 -28.64
CA GLU A 81 17.71 25.06 -28.65
C GLU A 81 18.19 24.34 -27.38
N LEU A 82 19.46 24.55 -27.00
CA LEU A 82 20.04 23.90 -25.81
C LEU A 82 19.46 24.44 -24.49
N LYS A 83 18.89 25.66 -24.45
CA LYS A 83 18.06 26.11 -23.31
C LYS A 83 16.72 25.42 -23.26
N LEU A 84 16.07 25.27 -24.42
CA LEU A 84 14.75 24.65 -24.52
C LEU A 84 14.82 23.18 -24.07
N ASP A 85 15.79 22.43 -24.59
CA ASP A 85 16.08 21.06 -24.16
C ASP A 85 16.38 20.98 -22.66
N GLY A 86 17.22 21.89 -22.14
CA GLY A 86 17.52 21.98 -20.71
C GLY A 86 16.29 22.24 -19.84
N LYS A 87 15.40 23.13 -20.28
CA LYS A 87 14.13 23.43 -19.60
C LYS A 87 13.20 22.21 -19.63
N VAL A 88 12.98 21.59 -20.79
CA VAL A 88 12.11 20.41 -20.94
C VAL A 88 12.63 19.21 -20.13
N MET A 89 13.94 18.95 -20.13
CA MET A 89 14.53 17.87 -19.32
C MET A 89 14.46 18.17 -17.83
N SER A 90 14.68 19.43 -17.41
CA SER A 90 14.56 19.85 -16.00
C SER A 90 13.11 19.72 -15.49
N GLU A 91 12.13 20.12 -16.31
CA GLU A 91 10.70 19.95 -16.00
C GLU A 91 10.36 18.47 -15.85
N ARG A 92 10.75 17.61 -16.82
CA ARG A 92 10.57 16.15 -16.74
C ARG A 92 11.24 15.53 -15.50
N LEU A 93 12.48 15.94 -15.19
CA LEU A 93 13.19 15.47 -13.99
C LEU A 93 12.44 15.87 -12.73
N GLY A 94 11.94 17.10 -12.67
CA GLY A 94 11.09 17.57 -11.57
C GLY A 94 9.77 16.81 -11.43
N VAL A 95 9.20 16.24 -12.50
CA VAL A 95 8.07 15.30 -12.40
C VAL A 95 8.54 13.95 -11.87
N ALA A 96 9.57 13.37 -12.47
CA ALA A 96 10.09 12.05 -12.13
C ALA A 96 10.59 11.96 -10.68
N GLU A 97 11.31 12.98 -10.19
CA GLU A 97 11.77 13.05 -8.79
C GLU A 97 10.60 13.19 -7.82
N ARG A 98 9.53 13.90 -8.17
CA ARG A 98 8.31 13.99 -7.35
C ARG A 98 7.58 12.66 -7.27
N GLU A 99 7.39 11.96 -8.39
CA GLU A 99 6.76 10.63 -8.39
C GLU A 99 7.62 9.60 -7.66
N LEU A 100 8.95 9.60 -7.87
CA LEU A 100 9.83 8.67 -7.17
C LEU A 100 9.83 8.94 -5.66
N LYS A 101 9.84 10.21 -5.25
CA LYS A 101 9.68 10.60 -3.85
C LYS A 101 8.34 10.12 -3.29
N ARG A 102 7.23 10.33 -4.00
CA ARG A 102 5.88 9.88 -3.63
C ARG A 102 5.77 8.36 -3.46
N VAL A 103 6.45 7.59 -4.31
CA VAL A 103 6.56 6.13 -4.20
C VAL A 103 7.40 5.74 -2.98
N ARG A 104 8.59 6.33 -2.79
CA ARG A 104 9.47 6.05 -1.64
C ARG A 104 8.86 6.46 -0.30
N GLU A 105 8.04 7.51 -0.29
CA GLU A 105 7.29 8.02 0.88
C GLU A 105 5.88 7.42 1.00
N THR A 106 5.52 6.42 0.18
CA THR A 106 4.24 5.71 0.31
C THR A 106 4.10 5.16 1.74
N PRO A 107 3.04 5.53 2.49
CA PRO A 107 2.88 5.10 3.87
C PRO A 107 2.93 3.58 4.00
N LYS A 108 3.81 3.09 4.88
CA LYS A 108 3.77 1.70 5.33
C LYS A 108 2.59 1.56 6.28
N VAL A 109 1.62 0.72 5.91
CA VAL A 109 0.39 0.52 6.70
C VAL A 109 0.27 -0.96 7.04
N ALA A 110 0.29 -1.29 8.33
CA ALA A 110 0.01 -2.63 8.82
C ALA A 110 -0.55 -2.55 10.25
N PHE A 111 -1.64 -3.25 10.52
CA PHE A 111 -2.20 -3.37 11.85
C PHE A 111 -2.55 -4.82 12.19
N ALA A 112 -2.49 -5.14 13.48
CA ALA A 112 -2.99 -6.37 14.06
C ALA A 112 -3.40 -6.08 15.50
N ALA A 113 -4.60 -6.52 15.88
CA ALA A 113 -5.11 -6.42 17.25
C ALA A 113 -5.94 -7.67 17.59
N SER A 114 -5.95 -8.07 18.87
CA SER A 114 -6.96 -9.02 19.38
C SER A 114 -8.13 -8.26 19.99
N LEU A 115 -9.28 -8.93 20.15
CA LEU A 115 -10.50 -8.30 20.67
C LEU A 115 -10.21 -7.62 22.01
N GLY A 116 -9.44 -8.30 22.86
CA GLY A 116 -8.91 -7.79 24.10
C GLY A 116 -9.91 -7.83 25.24
N GLY A 117 -9.40 -8.14 26.43
CA GLY A 117 -10.19 -8.50 27.60
C GLY A 117 -10.43 -10.01 27.74
N ASN A 118 -10.72 -10.44 28.97
CA ASN A 118 -10.91 -11.84 29.31
C ASN A 118 -12.40 -12.18 29.37
N GLY A 119 -12.98 -12.73 28.30
CA GLY A 119 -14.32 -13.32 28.37
C GLY A 119 -15.19 -13.20 27.12
N LEU A 120 -16.46 -13.54 27.33
CA LEU A 120 -17.48 -13.67 26.30
C LEU A 120 -18.18 -12.34 26.04
N VAL A 121 -18.23 -11.94 24.77
CA VAL A 121 -19.07 -10.83 24.28
C VAL A 121 -20.26 -11.43 23.53
N LYS A 122 -21.45 -11.33 24.10
CA LYS A 122 -22.72 -11.82 23.54
C LYS A 122 -23.68 -10.65 23.34
N THR A 123 -24.50 -10.67 22.29
CA THR A 123 -25.53 -9.65 22.06
C THR A 123 -26.88 -10.26 21.68
N THR A 124 -27.95 -9.75 22.30
CA THR A 124 -29.35 -10.15 22.06
C THR A 124 -30.27 -8.95 21.76
N THR A 125 -29.73 -7.73 21.77
CA THR A 125 -30.48 -6.47 21.61
C THR A 125 -29.89 -5.60 20.49
N GLY A 126 -29.59 -6.24 19.36
CA GLY A 126 -29.05 -5.61 18.15
C GLY A 126 -27.59 -5.98 17.86
N ASN A 127 -27.07 -5.44 16.76
CA ASN A 127 -25.66 -5.57 16.40
C ASN A 127 -24.79 -4.72 17.34
N LYS A 128 -23.56 -5.16 17.59
CA LYS A 128 -22.58 -4.47 18.46
C LYS A 128 -21.25 -4.29 17.73
N TYR A 129 -20.66 -3.10 17.82
CA TYR A 129 -19.31 -2.88 17.29
C TYR A 129 -18.27 -3.62 18.14
N LEU A 130 -17.36 -4.33 17.47
CA LEU A 130 -16.25 -5.02 18.08
C LEU A 130 -15.02 -4.11 18.04
N ILE A 131 -14.55 -3.72 19.21
CA ILE A 131 -13.39 -2.85 19.39
C ILE A 131 -12.23 -3.77 19.78
N TYR A 132 -11.29 -4.01 18.86
CA TYR A 132 -10.13 -4.88 19.11
C TYR A 132 -9.06 -4.04 19.82
N LYS A 133 -9.02 -4.14 21.15
CA LYS A 133 -8.26 -3.22 22.02
C LYS A 133 -6.78 -3.59 22.17
N ASP A 134 -6.46 -4.87 22.12
CA ASP A 134 -5.10 -5.35 22.39
C ASP A 134 -4.28 -5.29 21.11
N VAL A 135 -3.70 -4.12 20.85
CA VAL A 135 -2.91 -3.82 19.64
C VAL A 135 -1.55 -4.52 19.68
N LEU A 136 -1.36 -5.44 18.76
CA LEU A 136 -0.10 -6.15 18.52
C LEU A 136 0.81 -5.38 17.54
N THR A 137 0.22 -4.65 16.58
CA THR A 137 0.93 -3.86 15.58
C THR A 137 0.02 -2.75 15.05
N ASN A 138 0.56 -1.55 14.78
CA ASN A 138 -0.17 -0.43 14.17
C ASN A 138 0.77 0.52 13.40
N VAL A 139 1.55 -0.03 12.47
CA VAL A 139 2.44 0.73 11.59
C VAL A 139 1.60 1.64 10.69
N GLY A 140 1.93 2.93 10.70
CA GLY A 140 1.19 3.97 9.98
C GLY A 140 -0.01 4.54 10.75
N GLY A 141 -0.35 4.00 11.93
CA GLY A 141 -1.41 4.55 12.80
C GLY A 141 -2.82 4.50 12.22
N ALA A 142 -3.06 3.67 11.20
CA ALA A 142 -4.32 3.61 10.46
C ALA A 142 -5.45 2.92 11.24
N TYR A 143 -5.15 2.17 12.31
CA TYR A 143 -6.13 1.55 13.19
C TYR A 143 -6.30 2.31 14.50
N ASN A 144 -7.53 2.53 14.93
CA ASN A 144 -7.88 3.19 16.19
C ASN A 144 -8.49 2.17 17.17
N SER A 145 -7.75 1.86 18.23
CA SER A 145 -8.12 0.89 19.27
C SER A 145 -9.20 1.36 20.25
N GLU A 146 -9.52 2.66 20.28
CA GLU A 146 -10.64 3.17 21.08
C GLU A 146 -11.99 3.00 20.36
N THR A 147 -11.98 2.99 19.02
CA THR A 147 -13.20 2.91 18.20
C THR A 147 -13.37 1.59 17.45
N GLY A 148 -12.32 0.79 17.31
CA GLY A 148 -12.35 -0.46 16.53
C GLY A 148 -12.27 -0.26 15.02
N VAL A 149 -11.85 0.94 14.57
CA VAL A 149 -11.91 1.35 13.16
C VAL A 149 -10.52 1.40 12.55
N PHE A 150 -10.36 0.76 11.39
CA PHE A 150 -9.27 1.02 10.46
C PHE A 150 -9.73 2.04 9.42
N THR A 151 -8.91 3.05 9.12
CA THR A 151 -9.15 4.05 8.07
C THR A 151 -8.04 3.99 7.04
N ALA A 152 -8.35 3.75 5.76
CA ALA A 152 -7.37 3.70 4.69
C ALA A 152 -6.71 5.08 4.48
N PRO A 153 -5.40 5.26 4.77
CA PRO A 153 -4.77 6.58 4.70
C PRO A 153 -4.49 7.04 3.26
N ILE A 154 -4.45 6.10 2.31
CA ILE A 154 -4.29 6.33 0.86
C ILE A 154 -5.11 5.31 0.07
N ARG A 155 -5.35 5.61 -1.21
CA ARG A 155 -5.91 4.68 -2.18
C ARG A 155 -4.95 3.50 -2.43
N GLY A 156 -5.43 2.27 -2.29
CA GLY A 156 -4.58 1.08 -2.38
C GLY A 156 -5.34 -0.24 -2.28
N VAL A 157 -4.66 -1.33 -2.60
CA VAL A 157 -5.14 -2.68 -2.30
C VAL A 157 -4.61 -3.06 -0.91
N TYR A 158 -5.51 -3.41 -0.01
CA TYR A 158 -5.20 -3.82 1.37
C TYR A 158 -5.62 -5.27 1.56
N TYR A 159 -4.75 -6.11 2.12
CA TYR A 159 -5.15 -7.43 2.58
C TYR A 159 -5.67 -7.32 4.00
N ILE A 160 -6.90 -7.77 4.24
CA ILE A 160 -7.60 -7.73 5.53
C ILE A 160 -7.95 -9.16 5.94
N ARG A 161 -7.67 -9.54 7.19
CA ARG A 161 -8.01 -10.85 7.78
C ARG A 161 -8.51 -10.68 9.21
N PHE A 162 -9.51 -11.48 9.56
CA PHE A 162 -9.92 -11.66 10.95
C PHE A 162 -10.18 -13.13 11.27
N THR A 163 -10.13 -13.42 12.57
CA THR A 163 -10.41 -14.72 13.21
C THR A 163 -11.36 -14.43 14.36
N ALA A 164 -12.39 -15.24 14.53
CA ALA A 164 -13.32 -15.21 15.66
C ALA A 164 -13.30 -16.58 16.32
N ASN A 165 -13.21 -16.61 17.64
CA ASN A 165 -13.34 -17.82 18.45
C ASN A 165 -14.54 -17.64 19.39
N ALA A 166 -15.33 -18.68 19.60
CA ALA A 166 -16.40 -18.67 20.58
C ALA A 166 -16.71 -20.08 21.11
N PRO A 167 -17.27 -20.20 22.33
CA PRO A 167 -17.99 -21.40 22.73
C PRO A 167 -19.12 -21.72 21.75
N THR A 168 -19.37 -23.01 21.55
CA THR A 168 -20.31 -23.57 20.57
C THR A 168 -21.77 -23.62 21.05
N ASP A 169 -22.05 -23.11 22.25
CA ASP A 169 -23.37 -23.11 22.91
C ASP A 169 -24.34 -22.04 22.36
N PHE A 170 -23.86 -21.19 21.44
CA PHE A 170 -24.63 -20.11 20.82
C PHE A 170 -23.97 -19.70 19.48
N PRO A 171 -24.72 -19.15 18.50
CA PRO A 171 -24.13 -18.76 17.22
C PRO A 171 -22.99 -17.75 17.38
N MET A 172 -21.95 -17.87 16.55
CA MET A 172 -20.81 -16.96 16.51
C MET A 172 -20.89 -16.04 15.30
N SER A 173 -20.46 -14.78 15.43
CA SER A 173 -20.15 -13.97 14.24
C SER A 173 -19.01 -12.97 14.44
N ALA A 174 -18.34 -12.66 13.33
CA ALA A 174 -17.54 -11.46 13.16
C ALA A 174 -17.70 -10.96 11.72
N VAL A 175 -18.17 -9.73 11.57
CA VAL A 175 -18.60 -9.18 10.27
C VAL A 175 -17.84 -7.90 9.97
N LEU A 176 -17.12 -7.88 8.85
CA LEU A 176 -16.37 -6.72 8.39
C LEU A 176 -17.30 -5.81 7.58
N TYR A 177 -17.55 -4.60 8.09
CA TYR A 177 -18.25 -3.54 7.37
C TYR A 177 -17.27 -2.53 6.79
N LYS A 178 -17.57 -2.05 5.57
CA LYS A 178 -16.99 -0.88 4.93
C LYS A 178 -17.96 0.29 5.02
N ASN A 179 -17.45 1.44 5.48
CA ASN A 179 -18.17 2.72 5.61
C ASN A 179 -19.53 2.60 6.32
N ASP A 180 -19.62 1.72 7.34
CA ASP A 180 -20.83 1.40 8.13
C ASP A 180 -22.07 0.96 7.32
N ALA A 181 -21.92 0.69 6.02
CA ALA A 181 -23.04 0.46 5.10
C ALA A 181 -22.93 -0.87 4.33
N SER A 182 -21.73 -1.27 3.91
CA SER A 182 -21.52 -2.45 3.06
C SER A 182 -20.77 -3.53 3.83
N ILE A 183 -21.34 -4.72 3.94
CA ILE A 183 -20.61 -5.90 4.41
C ILE A 183 -19.58 -6.27 3.34
N GLN A 184 -18.36 -6.58 3.76
CA GLN A 184 -17.28 -7.03 2.88
C GLN A 184 -16.98 -8.52 3.06
N LEU A 185 -16.97 -8.99 4.31
CA LEU A 185 -16.59 -10.35 4.69
C LEU A 185 -17.30 -10.77 5.98
N ILE A 186 -17.63 -12.06 6.08
CA ILE A 186 -18.27 -12.64 7.26
C ILE A 186 -17.51 -13.89 7.71
N ALA A 187 -17.32 -14.03 9.02
CA ALA A 187 -17.19 -15.33 9.67
C ALA A 187 -18.45 -15.53 10.53
N HIS A 188 -19.18 -16.62 10.32
CA HIS A 188 -20.40 -16.93 11.06
C HIS A 188 -20.57 -18.43 11.19
N GLU A 189 -20.79 -18.90 12.42
CA GLU A 189 -21.03 -20.30 12.75
C GLU A 189 -22.27 -20.43 13.62
N GLN A 190 -22.95 -21.57 13.51
CA GLN A 190 -24.13 -21.89 14.32
C GLN A 190 -23.69 -22.71 15.54
N SER A 191 -24.60 -22.91 16.49
CA SER A 191 -24.34 -23.79 17.64
C SER A 191 -24.14 -25.25 17.19
N SER A 192 -22.94 -25.78 17.45
CA SER A 192 -22.49 -27.12 17.03
C SER A 192 -22.44 -28.14 18.19
N GLY A 193 -22.50 -27.71 19.46
CA GLY A 193 -22.52 -28.62 20.63
C GLY A 193 -21.77 -28.09 21.84
N GLU A 194 -21.06 -28.96 22.57
CA GLU A 194 -20.12 -28.60 23.63
C GLU A 194 -18.69 -28.44 23.06
N GLY A 195 -18.05 -27.29 23.29
CA GLY A 195 -16.74 -27.00 22.74
C GLY A 195 -16.47 -25.50 22.54
N SER A 196 -15.51 -25.21 21.66
CA SER A 196 -15.19 -23.88 21.18
C SER A 196 -14.69 -23.98 19.74
N ASP A 197 -15.34 -23.28 18.82
CA ASP A 197 -14.99 -23.27 17.40
C ASP A 197 -14.26 -21.97 17.02
N THR A 198 -13.65 -21.96 15.83
CA THR A 198 -12.87 -20.84 15.31
C THR A 198 -13.16 -20.60 13.83
N ALA A 199 -13.89 -19.54 13.53
CA ALA A 199 -14.17 -19.11 12.16
C ALA A 199 -13.21 -18.01 11.72
N SER A 200 -12.78 -17.99 10.46
CA SER A 200 -11.96 -16.91 9.94
C SER A 200 -12.23 -16.61 8.46
N ASN A 201 -12.14 -15.34 8.09
CA ASN A 201 -12.27 -14.89 6.69
C ASN A 201 -11.18 -13.85 6.38
N GLY A 202 -11.04 -13.43 5.13
CA GLY A 202 -10.06 -12.42 4.72
C GLY A 202 -9.93 -12.30 3.21
N ALA A 203 -9.70 -11.08 2.73
CA ALA A 203 -9.64 -10.75 1.31
C ALA A 203 -8.65 -9.61 1.05
N ALA A 204 -8.19 -9.53 -0.20
CA ALA A 204 -7.61 -8.31 -0.73
C ALA A 204 -8.74 -7.39 -1.19
N LEU A 205 -8.81 -6.18 -0.63
CA LEU A 205 -9.84 -5.18 -0.90
C LEU A 205 -9.21 -3.91 -1.48
N LEU A 206 -9.78 -3.38 -2.56
CA LEU A 206 -9.48 -2.03 -3.04
C LEU A 206 -10.19 -1.01 -2.14
N LEU A 207 -9.41 -0.16 -1.47
CA LEU A 207 -9.90 0.93 -0.64
C LEU A 207 -9.46 2.28 -1.21
N GLU A 208 -10.38 3.23 -1.20
CA GLU A 208 -10.14 4.64 -1.48
C GLU A 208 -9.64 5.34 -0.21
N GLN A 209 -9.00 6.50 -0.36
CA GLN A 209 -8.54 7.28 0.80
C GLN A 209 -9.73 7.70 1.68
N GLY A 210 -9.65 7.39 2.98
CA GLY A 210 -10.71 7.69 3.94
C GLY A 210 -11.77 6.58 4.09
N ASP A 211 -11.73 5.51 3.29
CA ASP A 211 -12.57 4.33 3.51
C ASP A 211 -12.30 3.74 4.91
N GLN A 212 -13.38 3.47 5.64
CA GLN A 212 -13.35 2.93 7.00
C GLN A 212 -13.77 1.47 7.00
N LEU A 213 -13.03 0.64 7.73
CA LEU A 213 -13.34 -0.75 8.01
C LEU A 213 -13.59 -0.94 9.51
N ARG A 214 -14.69 -1.62 9.87
CA ARG A 214 -15.08 -1.90 11.27
C ARG A 214 -15.58 -3.33 11.40
N MET A 215 -15.24 -3.98 12.51
CA MET A 215 -15.78 -5.30 12.86
C MET A 215 -17.09 -5.16 13.67
N VAL A 216 -18.06 -6.00 13.38
CA VAL A 216 -19.39 -6.01 13.97
C VAL A 216 -19.79 -7.42 14.39
N LEU A 217 -20.31 -7.55 15.61
CA LEU A 217 -21.00 -8.73 16.11
C LEU A 217 -22.49 -8.58 15.79
N TRP A 218 -23.07 -9.53 15.07
CA TRP A 218 -24.49 -9.50 14.73
C TRP A 218 -25.41 -9.85 15.91
N LEU A 219 -26.64 -9.35 15.85
CA LEU A 219 -27.74 -9.72 16.76
C LEU A 219 -27.83 -11.24 16.93
N ASN A 220 -28.01 -11.69 18.18
CA ASN A 220 -28.11 -13.10 18.56
C ASN A 220 -26.86 -13.91 18.19
N THR A 221 -25.67 -13.30 18.29
CA THR A 221 -24.40 -14.01 18.18
C THR A 221 -23.43 -13.65 19.32
N GLN A 222 -22.35 -14.41 19.46
CA GLN A 222 -21.28 -14.19 20.43
C GLN A 222 -19.87 -14.29 19.81
N ILE A 223 -18.89 -13.78 20.55
CA ILE A 223 -17.45 -13.91 20.27
C ILE A 223 -16.70 -13.89 21.62
N TRP A 224 -15.55 -14.53 21.71
CA TRP A 224 -14.77 -14.66 22.94
C TRP A 224 -13.28 -14.38 22.67
N ASP A 225 -12.60 -13.81 23.67
CA ASP A 225 -11.15 -13.66 23.66
C ASP A 225 -10.59 -13.72 25.09
N ASN A 226 -9.28 -13.88 25.20
CA ASN A 226 -8.53 -13.78 26.44
C ASN A 226 -7.07 -13.38 26.15
N SER A 227 -6.19 -13.45 27.15
CA SER A 227 -4.75 -13.18 27.04
C SER A 227 -3.96 -14.02 26.02
N ASN A 228 -4.57 -14.97 25.32
CA ASN A 228 -3.94 -15.78 24.26
C ASN A 228 -4.31 -15.31 22.84
N HIS A 229 -5.12 -14.25 22.70
CA HIS A 229 -5.43 -13.58 21.43
C HIS A 229 -6.10 -14.50 20.38
N HIS A 230 -7.17 -15.18 20.76
CA HIS A 230 -7.91 -16.09 19.87
C HIS A 230 -8.70 -15.34 18.79
N SER A 231 -9.36 -14.23 19.17
CA SER A 231 -10.15 -13.41 18.25
C SER A 231 -9.32 -12.22 17.77
N THR A 232 -8.94 -12.19 16.49
CA THR A 232 -7.98 -11.24 15.92
C THR A 232 -8.55 -10.48 14.72
N PHE A 233 -8.17 -9.20 14.57
CA PHE A 233 -8.44 -8.38 13.38
C PHE A 233 -7.12 -7.74 12.91
N SER A 234 -6.82 -7.85 11.61
CA SER A 234 -5.52 -7.51 11.05
C SER A 234 -5.60 -7.11 9.58
N GLY A 235 -4.62 -6.36 9.11
CA GLY A 235 -4.46 -6.08 7.70
C GLY A 235 -3.29 -5.16 7.38
N PHE A 236 -2.93 -5.08 6.10
CA PHE A 236 -1.83 -4.28 5.61
C PHE A 236 -2.06 -3.78 4.18
N LEU A 237 -1.41 -2.66 3.84
CA LEU A 237 -1.33 -2.18 2.45
C LEU A 237 -0.43 -3.13 1.66
N LEU A 238 -0.97 -3.73 0.59
CA LEU A 238 -0.21 -4.56 -0.34
C LEU A 238 0.51 -3.69 -1.37
N PHE A 239 -0.20 -2.76 -2.00
CA PHE A 239 0.38 -1.72 -2.86
C PHE A 239 -0.55 -0.52 -2.99
N SER A 240 0.05 0.67 -3.14
CA SER A 240 -0.67 1.91 -3.43
C SER A 240 -1.16 1.95 -4.89
N MET A 241 -2.25 2.69 -5.11
CA MET A 241 -2.67 3.11 -6.44
C MET A 241 -2.18 4.54 -6.69
N VAL A 242 -1.65 4.78 -7.89
CA VAL A 242 -1.14 6.08 -8.31
C VAL A 242 -2.06 6.58 -9.41
N ASP A 243 -2.91 7.54 -9.07
CA ASP A 243 -3.66 8.31 -10.06
C ASP A 243 -2.72 9.39 -10.63
N GLU A 244 -2.62 9.48 -11.96
CA GLU A 244 -1.77 10.43 -12.67
C GLU A 244 -2.33 11.85 -12.53
N GLN A 245 -1.52 12.81 -12.07
CA GLN A 245 -1.86 14.24 -12.08
C GLN A 245 -0.82 15.05 -12.87
N PRO A 246 -1.24 15.93 -13.79
CA PRO A 246 -0.31 16.75 -14.56
C PRO A 246 0.25 17.91 -13.72
N PRO A 247 1.54 18.26 -13.86
CA PRO A 247 2.13 19.37 -13.13
C PRO A 247 2.06 20.68 -13.92
N ASN A 248 1.54 21.74 -13.28
CA ASN A 248 1.73 23.11 -13.73
C ASN A 248 3.16 23.60 -13.43
N THR A 249 3.71 24.43 -14.30
CA THR A 249 5.06 25.03 -14.20
C THR A 249 5.03 26.52 -14.54
N GLU A 250 5.67 27.35 -13.70
CA GLU A 250 6.06 28.73 -14.02
C GLU A 250 7.40 29.06 -13.35
N GLY A 251 8.24 29.87 -14.00
CA GLY A 251 9.49 30.41 -13.45
C GLY A 251 10.58 30.68 -14.49
N ASP A 252 10.86 31.96 -14.76
CA ASP A 252 11.92 32.42 -15.67
C ASP A 252 13.07 33.12 -14.91
N ALA A 253 14.29 33.13 -15.48
CA ALA A 253 15.40 34.01 -15.08
C ALA A 253 16.39 34.30 -16.22
N GLN A 254 17.06 35.46 -16.17
CA GLN A 254 17.93 36.01 -17.23
C GLN A 254 19.45 35.78 -17.00
N MET A 255 20.30 36.36 -17.87
CA MET A 255 21.50 35.72 -18.40
C MET A 255 22.82 36.52 -18.30
N LYS A 256 24.00 35.84 -18.29
CA LYS A 256 25.29 36.42 -18.72
C LYS A 256 26.34 35.41 -19.25
N ASP A 257 27.27 35.91 -20.07
CA ASP A 257 28.47 35.28 -20.70
C ASP A 257 28.30 34.00 -21.55
N ILE A 258 27.78 34.22 -22.77
CA ILE A 258 27.38 33.24 -23.80
C ILE A 258 28.32 32.03 -24.00
N GLN A 259 29.64 32.19 -24.10
CA GLN A 259 30.51 31.04 -24.42
C GLN A 259 30.84 30.15 -23.21
N ALA A 260 31.11 30.74 -22.05
CA ALA A 260 31.24 29.99 -20.80
C ALA A 260 29.89 29.35 -20.45
N LEU A 261 28.80 30.09 -20.66
CA LEU A 261 27.42 29.62 -20.53
C LEU A 261 27.10 28.41 -21.41
N VAL A 262 27.42 28.39 -22.71
CA VAL A 262 27.17 27.21 -23.57
C VAL A 262 27.81 25.97 -22.94
N LYS A 263 29.06 26.07 -22.49
CA LYS A 263 29.79 24.94 -21.89
C LYS A 263 29.22 24.52 -20.53
N VAL A 264 28.80 25.49 -19.70
CA VAL A 264 28.13 25.25 -18.42
C VAL A 264 26.76 24.58 -18.64
N MET A 265 25.93 25.13 -19.53
CA MET A 265 24.63 24.56 -19.89
C MET A 265 24.75 23.17 -20.53
N GLN A 266 25.75 22.93 -21.40
CA GLN A 266 26.03 21.58 -21.92
C GLN A 266 26.35 20.58 -20.79
N THR A 267 27.11 21.02 -19.78
CA THR A 267 27.45 20.17 -18.62
C THR A 267 26.23 19.96 -17.71
N GLN A 268 25.43 21.00 -17.47
CA GLN A 268 24.20 20.93 -16.67
C GLN A 268 23.12 20.06 -17.35
N ASN A 269 22.89 20.26 -18.64
CA ASN A 269 21.96 19.43 -19.42
C ASN A 269 22.38 17.96 -19.45
N LYS A 270 23.70 17.68 -19.46
CA LYS A 270 24.21 16.32 -19.34
C LYS A 270 23.91 15.70 -17.97
N ASP A 271 24.17 16.41 -16.86
CA ASP A 271 23.82 15.96 -15.50
C ASP A 271 22.31 15.73 -15.34
N ILE A 272 21.50 16.68 -15.79
CA ILE A 272 20.03 16.59 -15.76
C ILE A 272 19.58 15.38 -16.57
N LYS A 273 20.16 15.13 -17.75
CA LYS A 273 19.84 13.98 -18.59
C LYS A 273 20.20 12.66 -17.93
N GLU A 274 21.41 12.51 -17.39
CA GLU A 274 21.86 11.29 -16.73
C GLU A 274 20.99 10.98 -15.48
N ARG A 275 20.61 12.02 -14.71
CA ARG A 275 19.67 11.88 -13.59
C ARG A 275 18.25 11.56 -14.03
N LEU A 276 17.78 12.15 -15.13
CA LEU A 276 16.46 11.88 -15.69
C LEU A 276 16.36 10.43 -16.17
N GLU A 277 17.34 9.96 -16.94
CA GLU A 277 17.42 8.58 -17.42
C GLU A 277 17.45 7.58 -16.25
N ALA A 278 18.26 7.84 -15.21
CA ALA A 278 18.30 7.00 -14.01
C ALA A 278 16.97 7.00 -13.23
N THR A 279 16.31 8.16 -13.07
CA THR A 279 15.05 8.29 -12.33
C THR A 279 13.88 7.67 -13.10
N GLU A 280 13.80 7.88 -14.42
CA GLU A 280 12.83 7.25 -15.30
C GLU A 280 13.03 5.72 -15.35
N GLN A 281 14.28 5.24 -15.31
CA GLN A 281 14.57 3.80 -15.25
C GLN A 281 14.17 3.18 -13.90
N GLU A 282 14.38 3.86 -12.77
CA GLU A 282 13.91 3.40 -11.45
C GLU A 282 12.36 3.39 -11.37
N LEU A 283 11.71 4.47 -11.81
CA LEU A 283 10.25 4.54 -11.89
C LEU A 283 9.66 3.47 -12.82
N LYS A 284 10.29 3.23 -13.98
CA LYS A 284 9.89 2.16 -14.89
C LYS A 284 10.05 0.79 -14.23
N ALA A 285 11.17 0.52 -13.56
CA ALA A 285 11.39 -0.74 -12.86
C ALA A 285 10.32 -1.00 -11.77
N ILE A 286 9.81 0.05 -11.11
CA ILE A 286 8.72 -0.06 -10.13
C ILE A 286 7.35 -0.21 -10.83
N ARG A 287 7.11 0.54 -11.91
CA ARG A 287 5.84 0.50 -12.68
C ARG A 287 5.64 -0.86 -13.37
N ASP A 288 6.71 -1.45 -13.87
CA ASP A 288 6.69 -2.70 -14.64
C ASP A 288 6.54 -3.95 -13.74
N VAL A 289 6.58 -3.82 -12.40
CA VAL A 289 6.21 -4.89 -11.46
C VAL A 289 4.72 -5.22 -11.62
N PRO A 290 4.33 -6.44 -12.04
CA PRO A 290 2.93 -6.77 -12.24
C PRO A 290 2.15 -6.74 -10.92
N LYS A 291 1.16 -5.85 -10.82
CA LYS A 291 0.21 -5.84 -9.71
C LYS A 291 -0.82 -6.95 -9.94
N VAL A 292 -0.79 -7.97 -9.09
CA VAL A 292 -1.64 -9.16 -9.20
C VAL A 292 -2.31 -9.42 -7.87
N ALA A 293 -3.63 -9.31 -7.83
CA ALA A 293 -4.45 -9.66 -6.67
C ALA A 293 -5.87 -10.01 -7.12
N PHE A 294 -6.39 -11.14 -6.69
CA PHE A 294 -7.79 -11.52 -6.87
C PHE A 294 -8.44 -11.90 -5.53
N SER A 295 -9.74 -11.65 -5.42
CA SER A 295 -10.58 -12.12 -4.33
C SER A 295 -11.99 -12.32 -4.88
N VAL A 296 -12.50 -13.55 -4.75
CA VAL A 296 -13.79 -13.97 -5.31
C VAL A 296 -14.57 -14.81 -4.30
N SER A 297 -15.90 -14.77 -4.39
CA SER A 297 -16.81 -15.64 -3.64
C SER A 297 -17.53 -16.60 -4.57
N LEU A 298 -17.92 -17.76 -4.05
CA LEU A 298 -18.62 -18.79 -4.83
C LEU A 298 -19.92 -18.22 -5.43
N GLY A 299 -20.62 -17.40 -4.64
CA GLY A 299 -21.63 -16.44 -5.07
C GLY A 299 -23.01 -17.05 -5.35
N GLY A 300 -24.05 -16.54 -4.69
CA GLY A 300 -25.47 -16.61 -5.11
C GLY A 300 -26.13 -17.97 -5.34
N ASN A 301 -25.41 -19.09 -5.25
CA ASN A 301 -25.85 -20.41 -5.74
C ASN A 301 -26.14 -21.43 -4.62
N GLY A 302 -26.22 -21.01 -3.36
CA GLY A 302 -26.67 -21.86 -2.25
C GLY A 302 -25.78 -23.08 -2.03
N LEU A 303 -26.40 -24.23 -1.73
CA LEU A 303 -25.70 -25.46 -1.41
C LEU A 303 -25.27 -26.21 -2.68
N GLN A 304 -23.96 -26.41 -2.84
CA GLN A 304 -23.39 -27.30 -3.83
C GLN A 304 -22.91 -28.59 -3.15
N LYS A 305 -23.31 -29.75 -3.68
CA LYS A 305 -23.00 -31.06 -3.10
C LYS A 305 -22.61 -32.04 -4.19
N THR A 306 -21.65 -32.92 -3.90
CA THR A 306 -21.33 -34.08 -4.74
C THR A 306 -21.35 -35.35 -3.90
N VAL A 307 -21.72 -36.47 -4.53
CA VAL A 307 -21.70 -37.82 -3.93
C VAL A 307 -20.64 -38.70 -4.62
N LEU A 308 -20.50 -38.56 -5.94
CA LEU A 308 -19.53 -39.31 -6.75
C LEU A 308 -18.66 -38.35 -7.55
N GLY A 309 -17.34 -38.51 -7.45
CA GLY A 309 -16.36 -37.68 -8.16
C GLY A 309 -16.25 -36.24 -7.61
N SER A 310 -15.16 -35.58 -7.99
CA SER A 310 -14.91 -34.18 -7.65
C SER A 310 -15.56 -33.23 -8.66
N LYS A 311 -15.95 -32.04 -8.22
CA LYS A 311 -16.53 -30.98 -9.06
C LYS A 311 -15.69 -29.71 -8.99
N LYS A 312 -15.29 -29.13 -10.13
CA LYS A 312 -14.62 -27.81 -10.16
C LYS A 312 -15.57 -26.73 -9.63
N LEU A 313 -15.07 -25.89 -8.73
CA LEU A 313 -15.79 -24.76 -8.16
C LEU A 313 -15.46 -23.50 -8.96
N ILE A 314 -16.50 -22.83 -9.44
CA ILE A 314 -16.40 -21.60 -10.24
C ILE A 314 -16.93 -20.47 -9.37
N TYR A 315 -16.04 -19.60 -8.90
CA TYR A 315 -16.39 -18.50 -8.02
C TYR A 315 -16.78 -17.28 -8.86
N LYS A 316 -18.07 -16.95 -8.87
CA LYS A 316 -18.64 -16.00 -9.83
C LYS A 316 -18.70 -14.57 -9.34
N ASP A 317 -18.62 -14.36 -8.03
CA ASP A 317 -18.78 -13.05 -7.41
C ASP A 317 -17.40 -12.42 -7.17
N VAL A 318 -17.09 -11.33 -7.88
CA VAL A 318 -15.75 -10.74 -7.91
C VAL A 318 -15.66 -9.52 -7.01
N MET A 319 -14.94 -9.65 -5.91
CA MET A 319 -14.59 -8.52 -5.04
C MET A 319 -13.40 -7.73 -5.60
N THR A 320 -12.41 -8.43 -6.20
CA THR A 320 -11.19 -7.83 -6.76
C THR A 320 -10.56 -8.77 -7.79
N ASN A 321 -10.02 -8.24 -8.89
CA ASN A 321 -9.28 -9.00 -9.93
C ASN A 321 -8.22 -8.12 -10.62
N ILE A 322 -7.31 -7.53 -9.84
CA ILE A 322 -6.20 -6.71 -10.36
C ILE A 322 -5.24 -7.61 -11.16
N GLY A 323 -4.91 -7.16 -12.36
CA GLY A 323 -4.18 -7.95 -13.36
C GLY A 323 -5.07 -8.88 -14.21
N GLN A 324 -6.38 -8.98 -13.92
CA GLN A 324 -7.34 -9.83 -14.64
C GLN A 324 -6.86 -11.29 -14.77
N THR A 325 -6.30 -11.81 -13.67
CA THR A 325 -5.62 -13.13 -13.62
C THR A 325 -6.55 -14.24 -13.17
N TYR A 326 -7.68 -13.91 -12.55
CA TYR A 326 -8.77 -14.84 -12.27
C TYR A 326 -9.80 -14.82 -13.41
N ASN A 327 -10.18 -16.00 -13.90
CA ASN A 327 -11.18 -16.19 -14.94
C ASN A 327 -12.48 -16.76 -14.35
N VAL A 328 -13.50 -15.89 -14.29
CA VAL A 328 -14.81 -16.16 -13.67
C VAL A 328 -15.65 -17.24 -14.36
N GLU A 329 -15.38 -17.54 -15.63
CA GLU A 329 -16.12 -18.57 -16.38
C GLU A 329 -15.55 -19.96 -16.15
N THR A 330 -14.26 -20.06 -15.85
CA THR A 330 -13.51 -21.33 -15.69
C THR A 330 -13.24 -21.68 -14.23
N GLY A 331 -13.28 -20.69 -13.33
CA GLY A 331 -12.94 -20.86 -11.92
C GLY A 331 -11.44 -20.78 -11.60
N GLU A 332 -10.61 -20.36 -12.56
CA GLU A 332 -9.15 -20.48 -12.50
C GLU A 332 -8.44 -19.14 -12.27
N PHE A 333 -7.45 -19.14 -11.36
CA PHE A 333 -6.38 -18.15 -11.36
C PHE A 333 -5.23 -18.66 -12.25
N THR A 334 -4.65 -17.81 -13.09
CA THR A 334 -3.42 -18.12 -13.85
C THR A 334 -2.30 -17.16 -13.44
N ALA A 335 -1.14 -17.68 -13.03
CA ALA A 335 0.03 -16.89 -12.68
C ALA A 335 0.59 -16.17 -13.94
N PRO A 336 0.52 -14.83 -14.03
CA PRO A 336 0.94 -14.12 -15.25
C PRO A 336 2.46 -14.01 -15.40
N ILE A 337 3.21 -14.23 -14.33
CA ILE A 337 4.67 -14.23 -14.28
C ILE A 337 5.14 -15.26 -13.24
N ARG A 338 6.43 -15.58 -13.26
CA ARG A 338 7.08 -16.34 -12.19
C ARG A 338 7.19 -15.47 -10.94
N GLY A 339 6.84 -16.02 -9.79
CA GLY A 339 6.83 -15.25 -8.54
C GLY A 339 6.36 -16.03 -7.32
N VAL A 340 6.50 -15.41 -6.16
CA VAL A 340 5.97 -15.93 -4.90
C VAL A 340 4.59 -15.34 -4.67
N TYR A 341 3.58 -16.20 -4.55
CA TYR A 341 2.17 -15.84 -4.37
C TYR A 341 1.67 -16.30 -3.01
N TYR A 342 0.89 -15.47 -2.31
CA TYR A 342 0.09 -15.93 -1.18
C TYR A 342 -1.31 -16.30 -1.67
N ILE A 343 -1.76 -17.51 -1.36
CA ILE A 343 -3.07 -18.04 -1.76
C ILE A 343 -3.82 -18.48 -0.50
N ARG A 344 -5.10 -18.13 -0.39
CA ARG A 344 -6.00 -18.55 0.69
C ARG A 344 -7.40 -18.84 0.15
N PHE A 345 -8.08 -19.78 0.77
CA PHE A 345 -9.51 -20.01 0.55
C PHE A 345 -10.21 -20.37 1.85
N THR A 346 -11.52 -20.16 1.84
CA THR A 346 -12.45 -20.48 2.92
C THR A 346 -13.60 -21.27 2.30
N ALA A 347 -14.00 -22.37 2.93
CA ALA A 347 -15.25 -23.07 2.65
C ALA A 347 -16.17 -22.93 3.86
N ASN A 348 -17.46 -22.75 3.61
CA ASN A 348 -18.52 -22.82 4.61
C ASN A 348 -19.58 -23.81 4.13
N ALA A 349 -20.18 -24.57 5.04
CA ALA A 349 -21.31 -25.44 4.73
C ALA A 349 -22.12 -25.82 5.98
N PRO A 350 -23.39 -26.25 5.82
CA PRO A 350 -24.13 -26.93 6.87
C PRO A 350 -23.44 -28.20 7.36
N THR A 351 -23.56 -28.52 8.65
CA THR A 351 -22.82 -29.59 9.34
C THR A 351 -23.38 -31.01 9.16
N HIS A 352 -24.58 -31.15 8.60
CA HIS A 352 -25.23 -32.45 8.40
C HIS A 352 -24.58 -33.34 7.30
N PHE A 353 -23.50 -32.89 6.65
CA PHE A 353 -22.76 -33.66 5.66
C PHE A 353 -21.32 -33.12 5.54
N PRO A 354 -20.30 -33.94 5.22
CA PRO A 354 -18.91 -33.48 5.15
C PRO A 354 -18.69 -32.30 4.18
N MET A 355 -17.81 -31.39 4.55
CA MET A 355 -17.45 -30.20 3.76
C MET A 355 -16.07 -30.35 3.14
N SER A 356 -15.84 -29.81 1.94
CA SER A 356 -14.46 -29.58 1.46
C SER A 356 -14.31 -28.43 0.46
N ALA A 357 -13.08 -27.96 0.36
CA ALA A 357 -12.55 -27.30 -0.84
C ALA A 357 -11.07 -27.67 -0.99
N VAL A 358 -10.65 -27.97 -2.22
CA VAL A 358 -9.30 -28.47 -2.48
C VAL A 358 -8.64 -27.68 -3.61
N LEU A 359 -7.47 -27.13 -3.32
CA LEU A 359 -6.70 -26.32 -4.25
C LEU A 359 -5.82 -27.21 -5.11
N TYR A 360 -6.11 -27.23 -6.41
CA TYR A 360 -5.32 -27.91 -7.43
C TYR A 360 -4.44 -26.92 -8.17
N LYS A 361 -3.17 -27.31 -8.39
CA LYS A 361 -2.25 -26.71 -9.34
C LYS A 361 -2.24 -27.52 -10.64
N ASN A 362 -2.43 -26.84 -11.77
CA ASN A 362 -2.46 -27.40 -13.12
C ASN A 362 -3.39 -28.62 -13.26
N ASP A 363 -4.55 -28.57 -12.57
CA ASP A 363 -5.59 -29.61 -12.50
C ASP A 363 -5.12 -31.00 -12.02
N ALA A 364 -3.86 -31.15 -11.59
CA ALA A 364 -3.23 -32.44 -11.28
C ALA A 364 -2.63 -32.53 -9.87
N SER A 365 -2.04 -31.43 -9.36
CA SER A 365 -1.30 -31.45 -8.10
C SER A 365 -2.05 -30.74 -6.99
N ILE A 366 -2.51 -31.49 -5.98
CA ILE A 366 -3.15 -30.91 -4.78
C ILE A 366 -2.10 -30.11 -4.00
N GLN A 367 -2.41 -28.85 -3.73
CA GLN A 367 -1.55 -27.94 -2.94
C GLN A 367 -2.04 -27.85 -1.50
N LEU A 368 -3.35 -27.68 -1.31
CA LEU A 368 -3.99 -27.42 -0.01
C LEU A 368 -5.41 -28.01 0.00
N ILE A 369 -5.89 -28.35 1.20
CA ILE A 369 -7.20 -28.95 1.44
C ILE A 369 -7.82 -28.23 2.65
N VAL A 370 -9.12 -27.94 2.60
CA VAL A 370 -9.97 -27.91 3.80
C VAL A 370 -10.94 -29.09 3.72
N HIS A 371 -11.15 -29.77 4.83
CA HIS A 371 -12.11 -30.86 4.93
C HIS A 371 -12.66 -30.94 6.35
N GLU A 372 -13.97 -30.79 6.52
CA GLU A 372 -14.64 -30.99 7.81
C GLU A 372 -15.58 -32.19 7.77
N GLN A 373 -15.67 -32.89 8.90
CA GLN A 373 -16.63 -33.98 9.11
C GLN A 373 -17.97 -33.42 9.57
N SER A 374 -19.02 -34.26 9.55
CA SER A 374 -20.30 -33.88 10.12
C SER A 374 -20.21 -33.73 11.64
N SER A 375 -20.47 -32.51 12.14
CA SER A 375 -20.28 -32.09 13.54
C SER A 375 -21.58 -31.94 14.34
N GLY A 376 -22.76 -31.89 13.70
CA GLY A 376 -24.04 -31.81 14.42
C GLY A 376 -25.15 -31.13 13.60
N GLU A 377 -25.88 -30.22 14.25
CA GLU A 377 -26.69 -29.21 13.58
C GLU A 377 -25.87 -27.94 13.34
N GLY A 378 -26.32 -27.04 12.47
CA GLY A 378 -25.63 -25.77 12.19
C GLY A 378 -24.84 -25.70 10.87
N SER A 379 -23.75 -24.92 10.88
CA SER A 379 -22.87 -24.67 9.73
C SER A 379 -21.46 -24.26 10.19
N ASP A 380 -20.44 -24.88 9.60
CA ASP A 380 -19.02 -24.71 9.97
C ASP A 380 -18.24 -23.99 8.85
N THR A 381 -17.10 -23.39 9.22
CA THR A 381 -16.22 -22.64 8.31
C THR A 381 -14.78 -23.13 8.42
N ALA A 382 -14.20 -23.62 7.33
CA ALA A 382 -12.81 -24.07 7.28
C ALA A 382 -11.97 -23.23 6.31
N SER A 383 -10.78 -22.82 6.74
CA SER A 383 -9.83 -22.00 5.97
C SER A 383 -8.49 -22.70 5.81
N ASN A 384 -7.86 -22.59 4.63
CA ASN A 384 -6.45 -22.95 4.45
C ASN A 384 -5.76 -21.96 3.49
N GLY A 385 -4.45 -21.80 3.61
CA GLY A 385 -3.67 -20.89 2.78
C GLY A 385 -2.17 -21.08 2.93
N ALA A 386 -1.42 -20.79 1.88
CA ALA A 386 0.02 -20.93 1.84
C ALA A 386 0.68 -19.94 0.88
N THR A 387 1.98 -19.77 1.07
CA THR A 387 2.85 -19.07 0.14
C THR A 387 3.41 -20.10 -0.86
N LEU A 388 3.12 -19.92 -2.15
CA LEU A 388 3.49 -20.82 -3.24
C LEU A 388 4.42 -20.11 -4.23
N LEU A 389 5.50 -20.78 -4.63
CA LEU A 389 6.26 -20.40 -5.83
C LEU A 389 5.52 -20.93 -7.06
N LEU A 390 5.11 -20.01 -7.95
CA LEU A 390 4.44 -20.33 -9.20
C LEU A 390 5.31 -19.87 -10.37
N GLU A 391 5.31 -20.68 -11.42
CA GLU A 391 5.89 -20.36 -12.72
C GLU A 391 4.83 -19.67 -13.60
N GLN A 392 5.28 -18.94 -14.61
CA GLN A 392 4.36 -18.29 -15.56
C GLN A 392 3.46 -19.33 -16.25
N GLY A 393 2.15 -19.10 -16.23
CA GLY A 393 1.16 -20.01 -16.82
C GLY A 393 0.67 -21.13 -15.89
N ASP A 394 1.22 -21.25 -14.66
CA ASP A 394 0.65 -22.13 -13.65
C ASP A 394 -0.79 -21.71 -13.32
N ARG A 395 -1.72 -22.67 -13.35
CA ARG A 395 -3.13 -22.46 -13.02
C ARG A 395 -3.47 -23.00 -11.64
N LEU A 396 -4.23 -22.24 -10.86
CA LEU A 396 -4.81 -22.67 -9.59
C LEU A 396 -6.34 -22.68 -9.70
N SER A 397 -6.96 -23.77 -9.28
CA SER A 397 -8.43 -23.85 -9.17
C SER A 397 -8.86 -24.64 -7.94
N LEU A 398 -10.08 -24.36 -7.47
CA LEU A 398 -10.70 -25.10 -6.37
C LEU A 398 -11.62 -26.19 -6.91
N GLN A 399 -11.61 -27.33 -6.22
CA GLN A 399 -12.55 -28.43 -6.45
C GLN A 399 -13.24 -28.83 -5.15
N LEU A 400 -14.51 -29.14 -5.25
CA LEU A 400 -15.29 -29.86 -4.25
C LEU A 400 -14.98 -31.35 -4.38
N TRP A 401 -14.45 -31.99 -3.34
CA TRP A 401 -14.16 -33.43 -3.38
C TRP A 401 -15.43 -34.28 -3.32
N HIS A 402 -15.32 -35.50 -3.88
CA HIS A 402 -16.33 -36.55 -3.77
C HIS A 402 -16.91 -36.69 -2.36
N ASN A 403 -18.22 -36.96 -2.27
CA ASN A 403 -18.94 -37.11 -1.00
C ASN A 403 -18.80 -35.92 -0.03
N THR A 404 -18.71 -34.68 -0.55
CA THR A 404 -18.71 -33.45 0.27
C THR A 404 -19.62 -32.35 -0.28
N GLN A 405 -19.81 -31.28 0.49
CA GLN A 405 -20.59 -30.10 0.13
C GLN A 405 -19.87 -28.78 0.45
N ILE A 406 -20.35 -27.69 -0.16
CA ILE A 406 -19.94 -26.31 0.10
C ILE A 406 -21.14 -25.39 -0.15
N TRP A 407 -21.26 -24.29 0.58
CA TRP A 407 -22.37 -23.36 0.50
C TRP A 407 -21.89 -21.91 0.39
N ASP A 408 -22.64 -21.09 -0.33
CA ASP A 408 -22.46 -19.63 -0.32
C ASP A 408 -23.75 -18.89 -0.69
N ASN A 409 -23.80 -17.61 -0.36
CA ASN A 409 -24.89 -16.70 -0.70
C ASN A 409 -24.35 -15.28 -0.95
N SER A 410 -25.17 -14.24 -0.78
CA SER A 410 -24.78 -12.82 -0.92
C SER A 410 -23.88 -12.28 0.21
N ASN A 411 -23.54 -13.10 1.22
CA ASN A 411 -22.73 -12.69 2.37
C ASN A 411 -21.26 -13.19 2.26
N HIS A 412 -20.91 -13.88 1.19
CA HIS A 412 -19.55 -14.29 0.86
C HIS A 412 -18.86 -15.18 1.94
N HIS A 413 -19.49 -16.29 2.29
CA HIS A 413 -18.98 -17.24 3.27
C HIS A 413 -17.85 -18.12 2.68
N SER A 414 -17.98 -18.53 1.42
CA SER A 414 -16.98 -19.37 0.74
C SER A 414 -16.17 -18.54 -0.25
N THR A 415 -14.93 -18.19 0.12
CA THR A 415 -14.05 -17.27 -0.61
C THR A 415 -12.78 -17.93 -1.15
N PHE A 416 -12.24 -17.39 -2.24
CA PHE A 416 -10.95 -17.76 -2.83
C PHE A 416 -10.18 -16.49 -3.21
N SER A 417 -8.97 -16.34 -2.67
CA SER A 417 -8.19 -15.12 -2.81
C SER A 417 -6.71 -15.45 -3.02
N GLY A 418 -6.01 -14.61 -3.78
CA GLY A 418 -4.58 -14.76 -3.99
C GLY A 418 -3.93 -13.51 -4.54
N PHE A 419 -2.65 -13.30 -4.22
CA PHE A 419 -1.88 -12.15 -4.69
C PHE A 419 -0.39 -12.45 -4.82
N LEU A 420 0.27 -11.72 -5.72
CA LEU A 420 1.73 -11.73 -5.83
C LEU A 420 2.34 -11.00 -4.63
N LEU A 421 3.26 -11.66 -3.92
CA LEU A 421 4.10 -11.02 -2.91
C LEU A 421 5.29 -10.32 -3.58
N PHE A 422 6.00 -11.03 -4.47
CA PHE A 422 7.10 -10.49 -5.26
C PHE A 422 7.42 -11.37 -6.49
N PRO A 423 7.84 -10.77 -7.62
CA PRO A 423 8.39 -11.51 -8.77
C PRO A 423 9.72 -12.20 -8.44
N MET A 424 10.12 -13.20 -9.23
CA MET A 424 11.28 -14.08 -8.96
C MET A 424 12.13 -14.44 -10.17
#